data_AF-A0A2V8EI97-F1
#
_entry.id   AF-A0A2V8EI97-F1
#
_cell.length_a   1.000
_cell.length_b   1.000
_cell.length_c   1.000
_cell.angle_alpha   90.00
_cell.angle_beta   90.00
_cell.angle_gamma   90.00
#
_symmetry.space_group_name_H-M   'P 1'
#
loop_
_entity.id
_entity.type
_entity.pdbx_description
1 polymer ?
#
loop_
_entity_poly.entity_id
_entity_poly.type
_entity_poly.pdbx_seq_one_letter_code
_entity_poly.pdbx_strand_id
1 'polypeptide(L)'
;MRTSFFITTFVLALCGAAVAQPQPAKPGAQPPAPATPAQTPAAEKPAAPTAEAPAAPAPQAEAYTYRAEGRRDPFQTLIGAGTGSVATSRRGEGATGLAVAEISVRGIMQSRGSLVAMIMGPDNHTYIVHQGDKLLDGTIKSITPQGLIVVQEVNDPLSLVKQREVRKLLRSLEDAK
;
A
#
# COMPACT_ATOMS: atom_id res chain seq x y z
N MET A 1 -65.51 8.81 -5.97
CA MET A 1 -64.61 8.54 -7.11
C MET A 1 -63.79 7.30 -6.75
N ARG A 2 -63.96 6.23 -7.53
CA ARG A 2 -63.40 4.89 -7.27
C ARG A 2 -62.03 4.78 -7.92
N THR A 3 -60.98 4.57 -7.14
CA THR A 3 -59.61 4.35 -7.61
C THR A 3 -59.42 2.85 -7.85
N SER A 4 -59.28 2.47 -9.12
CA SER A 4 -59.06 1.09 -9.56
C SER A 4 -57.67 0.59 -9.19
N PHE A 5 -57.64 -0.54 -8.49
CA PHE A 5 -56.49 -1.43 -8.35
C PHE A 5 -56.25 -2.15 -9.69
N PHE A 6 -55.02 -2.12 -10.19
CA PHE A 6 -54.55 -3.04 -11.23
C PHE A 6 -53.44 -3.91 -10.65
N ILE A 7 -53.86 -5.11 -10.25
CA ILE A 7 -53.04 -6.28 -9.95
C ILE A 7 -52.87 -7.03 -11.26
N THR A 8 -51.64 -7.21 -11.75
CA THR A 8 -51.38 -8.16 -12.85
C THR A 8 -50.05 -8.87 -12.67
N THR A 9 -50.14 -10.02 -12.01
CA THR A 9 -49.69 -11.35 -12.48
C THR A 9 -48.23 -11.57 -12.90
N PHE A 10 -47.54 -12.21 -11.95
CA PHE A 10 -46.41 -13.13 -12.04
C PHE A 10 -46.62 -14.25 -13.10
N VAL A 11 -45.68 -14.43 -14.03
CA VAL A 11 -45.53 -15.68 -14.80
C VAL A 11 -44.06 -16.10 -14.82
N LEU A 12 -43.88 -17.29 -14.25
CA LEU A 12 -42.69 -18.13 -14.13
C LEU A 12 -42.33 -18.75 -15.50
N ALA A 13 -41.06 -18.75 -15.88
CA ALA A 13 -40.55 -19.67 -16.90
C ALA A 13 -39.15 -20.18 -16.52
N LEU A 14 -39.15 -21.44 -16.12
CA LEU A 14 -38.03 -22.31 -15.77
C LEU A 14 -37.30 -22.74 -17.06
N CYS A 15 -35.98 -22.67 -17.11
CA CYS A 15 -35.18 -23.50 -18.02
C CYS A 15 -33.79 -23.73 -17.43
N GLY A 16 -33.49 -25.00 -17.14
CA GLY A 16 -32.20 -25.47 -16.66
C GLY A 16 -31.41 -26.16 -17.76
N ALA A 17 -30.08 -26.12 -17.61
CA ALA A 17 -29.01 -26.94 -18.22
C ALA A 17 -27.74 -26.06 -18.18
N ALA A 18 -26.51 -26.51 -17.95
CA ALA A 18 -25.93 -27.78 -17.60
C ALA A 18 -24.48 -27.45 -17.18
N VAL A 19 -24.00 -28.14 -16.15
CA VAL A 19 -22.64 -28.66 -15.92
C VAL A 19 -21.47 -28.05 -16.73
N ALA A 20 -20.50 -27.43 -16.05
CA ALA A 20 -19.06 -27.65 -16.26
C ALA A 20 -18.22 -26.82 -15.26
N GLN A 21 -17.76 -27.48 -14.19
CA GLN A 21 -16.63 -26.99 -13.38
C GLN A 21 -15.32 -27.41 -14.06
N PRO A 22 -14.32 -26.52 -14.15
CA PRO A 22 -12.93 -26.92 -14.29
C PRO A 22 -12.22 -26.80 -12.93
N GLN A 23 -11.83 -27.95 -12.38
CA GLN A 23 -11.00 -28.08 -11.19
C GLN A 23 -9.52 -27.86 -11.56
N PRO A 24 -8.72 -27.14 -10.76
CA PRO A 24 -7.32 -26.87 -11.07
C PRO A 24 -6.42 -28.07 -10.75
N ALA A 25 -5.61 -28.48 -11.73
CA ALA A 25 -4.56 -29.47 -11.54
C ALA A 25 -3.27 -28.80 -11.01
N LYS A 26 -2.79 -29.25 -9.85
CA LYS A 26 -1.37 -29.22 -9.46
C LYS A 26 -1.02 -30.66 -9.08
N PRO A 27 0.03 -31.24 -9.66
CA PRO A 27 1.27 -31.51 -8.91
C PRO A 27 2.51 -31.26 -9.81
N GLY A 28 3.72 -30.92 -9.37
CA GLY A 28 4.47 -31.17 -8.15
C GLY A 28 5.95 -31.36 -8.55
N ALA A 29 6.90 -31.09 -7.63
CA ALA A 29 8.34 -31.42 -7.70
C ALA A 29 9.19 -30.65 -8.74
N GLN A 30 10.44 -30.22 -8.53
CA GLN A 30 11.40 -30.17 -7.40
C GLN A 30 12.61 -29.37 -7.95
N PRO A 31 13.25 -28.44 -7.22
CA PRO A 31 14.48 -27.81 -7.71
C PRO A 31 15.68 -28.76 -7.56
N PRO A 32 16.57 -28.87 -8.56
CA PRO A 32 17.80 -29.65 -8.42
C PRO A 32 18.82 -28.91 -7.53
N ALA A 33 19.48 -29.68 -6.67
CA ALA A 33 20.54 -29.25 -5.78
C ALA A 33 21.78 -28.73 -6.54
N PRO A 34 22.54 -27.77 -5.99
CA PRO A 34 23.84 -27.39 -6.55
C PRO A 34 24.90 -28.43 -6.18
N ALA A 35 25.53 -29.01 -7.20
CA ALA A 35 26.75 -29.79 -7.03
C ALA A 35 27.94 -28.87 -6.80
N THR A 36 28.62 -29.05 -5.67
CA THR A 36 29.99 -28.57 -5.43
C THR A 36 30.98 -29.51 -6.14
N PRO A 37 31.96 -28.97 -6.87
CA PRO A 37 33.24 -29.65 -6.99
C PRO A 37 34.31 -28.86 -6.21
N ALA A 38 34.80 -29.49 -5.15
CA ALA A 38 36.07 -29.16 -4.54
C ALA A 38 37.19 -29.31 -5.57
N GLN A 39 38.09 -28.32 -5.63
CA GLN A 39 39.39 -28.47 -6.29
C GLN A 39 40.50 -28.39 -5.26
N THR A 40 41.35 -29.40 -5.36
CA THR A 40 42.47 -29.81 -4.52
C THR A 40 43.57 -28.74 -4.40
N PRO A 41 44.26 -28.65 -3.24
CA PRO A 41 45.42 -27.80 -3.05
C PRO A 41 46.61 -28.27 -3.89
N ALA A 42 47.17 -27.39 -4.72
CA ALA A 42 48.46 -27.61 -5.38
C ALA A 42 49.58 -26.94 -4.58
N ALA A 43 50.56 -27.76 -4.23
CA ALA A 43 51.72 -27.44 -3.42
C ALA A 43 52.71 -26.46 -4.09
N GLU A 44 53.19 -25.53 -3.27
CA GLU A 44 54.58 -25.14 -3.04
C GLU A 44 55.63 -25.38 -4.14
N LYS A 45 56.30 -24.30 -4.57
CA LYS A 45 57.63 -24.34 -5.18
C LYS A 45 58.55 -23.29 -4.52
N PRO A 46 59.85 -23.59 -4.30
CA PRO A 46 60.63 -23.14 -3.15
C PRO A 46 61.11 -21.70 -3.11
N ALA A 47 61.37 -21.28 -1.86
CA ALA A 47 62.15 -20.13 -1.47
C ALA A 47 63.58 -20.16 -2.05
N ALA A 48 64.00 -19.03 -2.61
CA ALA A 48 65.38 -18.72 -2.91
C ALA A 48 66.02 -17.99 -1.70
N PRO A 49 67.32 -18.18 -1.44
CA PRO A 49 67.98 -17.76 -0.21
C PRO A 49 68.26 -16.26 -0.12
N THR A 50 68.12 -15.79 1.12
CA THR A 50 68.67 -14.61 1.80
C THR A 50 69.63 -13.71 1.00
N ALA A 51 69.20 -12.48 0.79
CA ALA A 51 70.08 -11.32 0.75
C ALA A 51 69.76 -10.47 1.98
N GLU A 52 70.68 -10.44 2.95
CA GLU A 52 70.60 -9.63 4.15
C GLU A 52 70.85 -8.16 3.76
N ALA A 53 69.76 -7.41 3.56
CA ALA A 53 69.81 -5.97 3.37
C ALA A 53 69.87 -5.27 4.74
N PRO A 54 70.66 -4.21 4.90
CA PRO A 54 70.82 -3.52 6.17
C PRO A 54 69.46 -3.03 6.69
N ALA A 55 69.18 -3.30 7.97
CA ALA A 55 67.93 -2.96 8.62
C ALA A 55 67.65 -1.45 8.51
N ALA A 56 66.69 -1.09 7.67
CA ALA A 56 66.08 0.24 7.70
C ALA A 56 65.33 0.39 9.05
N PRO A 57 65.34 1.57 9.68
CA PRO A 57 64.60 1.79 10.92
C PRO A 57 63.12 1.52 10.65
N ALA A 58 62.52 0.66 11.48
CA ALA A 58 61.11 0.33 11.39
C ALA A 58 60.29 1.65 11.43
N PRO A 59 59.29 1.82 10.55
CA PRO A 59 58.43 2.99 10.62
C PRO A 59 57.78 2.98 12.00
N GLN A 60 57.95 4.08 12.75
CA GLN A 60 57.27 4.25 14.02
C GLN A 60 55.79 4.05 13.75
N ALA A 61 55.18 3.08 14.41
CA ALA A 61 53.74 2.86 14.32
C ALA A 61 53.08 4.13 14.85
N GLU A 62 52.65 5.01 13.93
CA GLU A 62 51.86 6.18 14.26
C GLU A 62 50.64 5.66 15.00
N ALA A 63 50.55 5.96 16.30
CA ALA A 63 49.46 5.51 17.14
C ALA A 63 48.16 6.10 16.58
N TYR A 64 47.41 5.28 15.84
CA TYR A 64 46.14 5.68 15.24
C TYR A 64 45.16 6.05 16.34
N THR A 65 44.98 7.36 16.55
CA THR A 65 44.10 7.89 17.58
C THR A 65 42.81 8.33 16.94
N TYR A 66 41.75 7.56 17.17
CA TYR A 66 40.43 7.86 16.66
C TYR A 66 39.82 9.08 17.41
N ARG A 67 39.71 10.21 16.70
CA ARG A 67 39.05 11.43 17.20
C ARG A 67 37.55 11.35 16.93
N ALA A 68 36.76 10.99 17.95
CA ALA A 68 35.31 10.84 17.86
C ALA A 68 34.51 12.15 18.06
N GLU A 69 35.19 13.26 18.34
CA GLU A 69 34.56 14.50 18.79
C GLU A 69 33.70 15.13 17.69
N GLY A 70 32.38 15.16 17.90
CA GLY A 70 31.40 15.84 17.04
C GLY A 70 30.84 15.02 15.87
N ARG A 71 31.19 13.73 15.73
CA ARG A 71 30.64 12.87 14.68
C ARG A 71 29.35 12.21 15.13
N ARG A 72 28.28 12.37 14.33
CA ARG A 72 27.01 11.66 14.55
C ARG A 72 27.25 10.17 14.37
N ASP A 73 26.70 9.38 15.28
CA ASP A 73 26.88 7.93 15.32
C ASP A 73 26.35 7.31 14.00
N PRO A 74 27.19 6.56 13.25
CA PRO A 74 26.76 5.89 12.02
C PRO A 74 25.62 4.87 12.24
N PHE A 75 25.35 4.49 13.49
CA PHE A 75 24.26 3.59 13.86
C PHE A 75 23.05 4.30 14.48
N GLN A 76 23.07 5.64 14.60
CA GLN A 76 21.88 6.40 14.95
C GLN A 76 20.96 6.58 13.75
N THR A 77 19.76 6.02 13.86
CA THR A 77 18.69 6.18 12.88
C THR A 77 18.33 7.66 12.68
N LEU A 78 18.26 8.10 11.42
CA LEU A 78 17.98 9.50 11.04
C LEU A 78 16.59 10.02 11.45
N ILE A 79 15.69 9.12 11.87
CA ILE A 79 14.26 9.38 12.12
C ILE A 79 14.01 10.22 13.40
N GLY A 80 15.01 10.45 14.25
CA GLY A 80 14.80 11.13 15.55
C GLY A 80 15.37 12.54 15.72
N ALA A 81 16.25 13.04 14.85
CA ALA A 81 17.06 14.25 15.16
C ALA A 81 17.01 15.37 14.10
N GLY A 82 16.10 15.29 13.14
CA GLY A 82 15.82 16.39 12.23
C GLY A 82 14.32 16.60 12.23
N THR A 83 13.88 17.84 12.08
CA THR A 83 12.48 18.29 11.96
C THR A 83 11.78 17.75 10.71
N GLY A 84 11.97 16.48 10.36
CA GLY A 84 11.03 15.72 9.59
C GLY A 84 9.88 15.39 10.51
N SER A 85 8.98 16.36 10.74
CA SER A 85 7.62 16.00 11.11
C SER A 85 7.21 14.97 10.07
N VAL A 86 7.09 13.72 10.49
CA VAL A 86 6.29 12.74 9.80
C VAL A 86 5.02 13.49 9.44
N ALA A 87 4.84 13.79 8.16
CA ALA A 87 3.77 14.66 7.67
C ALA A 87 2.43 13.91 7.72
N THR A 88 2.16 13.22 8.83
CA THR A 88 0.88 12.60 9.15
C THR A 88 -0.06 13.59 9.82
N SER A 89 0.41 14.77 10.27
CA SER A 89 -0.43 15.68 11.07
C SER A 89 -0.84 16.99 10.40
N ARG A 90 -0.67 17.14 9.07
CA ARG A 90 -1.28 18.26 8.31
C ARG A 90 -2.20 17.84 7.20
N ARG A 91 -2.60 16.57 7.16
CA ARG A 91 -3.88 16.22 6.53
C ARG A 91 -4.95 16.68 7.51
N GLY A 92 -5.93 17.46 7.03
CA GLY A 92 -7.02 17.95 7.87
C GLY A 92 -7.60 16.82 8.72
N GLU A 93 -7.88 17.08 10.00
CA GLU A 93 -8.40 16.05 10.89
C GLU A 93 -9.70 15.46 10.31
N GLY A 94 -9.83 14.13 10.37
CA GLY A 94 -11.00 13.43 9.85
C GLY A 94 -11.01 13.22 8.33
N ALA A 95 -12.20 13.20 7.74
CA ALA A 95 -12.40 12.89 6.33
C ALA A 95 -11.77 13.94 5.38
N THR A 96 -11.64 15.19 5.83
CA THR A 96 -11.11 16.31 5.04
C THR A 96 -9.64 16.14 4.64
N GLY A 97 -8.88 15.36 5.40
CA GLY A 97 -7.49 15.04 5.09
C GLY A 97 -7.30 13.83 4.18
N LEU A 98 -8.36 13.09 3.86
CA LEU A 98 -8.24 11.84 3.10
C LEU A 98 -8.31 12.10 1.59
N ALA A 99 -7.38 11.50 0.84
CA ALA A 99 -7.45 11.52 -0.62
C ALA A 99 -8.49 10.52 -1.15
N VAL A 100 -9.22 10.89 -2.21
CA VAL A 100 -10.23 10.05 -2.87
C VAL A 100 -9.63 8.71 -3.34
N ALA A 101 -8.35 8.71 -3.70
CA ALA A 101 -7.63 7.50 -4.09
C ALA A 101 -7.45 6.51 -2.93
N GLU A 102 -7.14 7.01 -1.73
CA GLU A 102 -6.76 6.22 -0.55
C GLU A 102 -7.97 5.68 0.23
N ILE A 103 -9.16 6.27 0.03
CA ILE A 103 -10.36 5.84 0.73
C ILE A 103 -10.96 4.54 0.15
N SER A 104 -11.46 3.71 1.07
CA SER A 104 -12.30 2.56 0.76
C SER A 104 -13.62 2.61 1.53
N VAL A 105 -14.72 2.23 0.90
CA VAL A 105 -16.05 2.26 1.53
C VAL A 105 -16.23 0.99 2.35
N ARG A 106 -16.35 1.14 3.67
CA ARG A 106 -16.52 0.03 4.62
C ARG A 106 -17.98 -0.37 4.79
N GLY A 107 -18.87 0.62 4.78
CA GLY A 107 -20.29 0.43 5.08
C GLY A 107 -21.11 1.65 4.70
N ILE A 108 -22.40 1.45 4.52
CA ILE A 108 -23.37 2.53 4.33
C ILE A 108 -24.52 2.25 5.29
N MET A 109 -24.90 3.27 6.05
CA MET A 109 -25.91 3.18 7.10
C MET A 109 -26.89 4.33 6.97
N GLN A 110 -28.12 4.14 7.45
CA GLN A 110 -29.13 5.19 7.48
C GLN A 110 -29.17 5.80 8.88
N SER A 111 -29.08 7.12 8.99
CA SER A 111 -29.17 7.86 10.24
C SER A 111 -30.18 8.99 10.10
N ARG A 112 -31.18 9.06 10.99
CA ARG A 112 -32.19 10.15 11.03
C ARG A 112 -32.85 10.45 9.68
N GLY A 113 -33.00 9.44 8.82
CA GLY A 113 -33.61 9.56 7.49
C GLY A 113 -32.62 9.91 6.35
N SER A 114 -31.35 10.18 6.64
CA SER A 114 -30.30 10.38 5.62
C SER A 114 -29.36 9.17 5.53
N LEU A 115 -28.80 8.93 4.34
CA LEU A 115 -27.75 7.95 4.15
C LEU A 115 -26.40 8.54 4.56
N VAL A 116 -25.61 7.74 5.26
CA VAL A 116 -24.29 8.08 5.79
C VAL A 116 -23.34 6.96 5.41
N ALA A 117 -22.14 7.31 4.96
CA ALA A 117 -21.13 6.35 4.55
C ALA A 117 -20.03 6.24 5.62
N MET A 118 -19.56 5.02 5.84
CA MET A 118 -18.38 4.72 6.63
C MET A 118 -17.23 4.46 5.66
N ILE A 119 -16.24 5.33 5.66
CA ILE A 119 -15.03 5.21 4.84
C ILE A 119 -13.84 4.85 5.72
N MET A 120 -12.93 4.05 5.19
CA MET A 120 -11.69 3.69 5.84
C MET A 120 -10.53 4.37 5.11
N GLY A 121 -9.69 5.07 5.87
CA GLY A 121 -8.47 5.70 5.38
C GLY A 121 -7.30 4.71 5.27
N PRO A 122 -6.14 5.17 4.75
CA PRO A 122 -4.93 4.36 4.66
C PRO A 122 -4.33 4.02 6.03
N ASP A 123 -4.73 4.75 7.05
CA ASP A 123 -4.43 4.56 8.47
C ASP A 123 -5.30 3.48 9.14
N ASN A 124 -6.16 2.79 8.38
CA ASN A 124 -7.19 1.86 8.87
C ASN A 124 -8.18 2.48 9.86
N HIS A 125 -8.25 3.81 9.95
CA HIS A 125 -9.25 4.48 10.77
C HIS A 125 -10.54 4.63 9.96
N THR A 126 -11.67 4.43 10.63
CA THR A 126 -12.99 4.54 10.02
C THR A 126 -13.58 5.91 10.33
N TYR A 127 -13.99 6.63 9.29
CA TYR A 127 -14.59 7.95 9.36
C TYR A 127 -16.02 7.89 8.83
N ILE A 128 -16.89 8.69 9.44
CA ILE A 128 -18.30 8.80 9.07
C ILE A 128 -18.46 10.06 8.24
N VAL A 129 -18.96 9.91 7.01
CA VAL A 129 -19.11 11.03 6.06
C VAL A 129 -20.54 11.14 5.56
N HIS A 130 -20.93 12.38 5.26
CA HIS A 130 -22.25 12.74 4.77
C HIS A 130 -22.17 13.21 3.31
N GLN A 131 -23.32 13.31 2.67
CA GLN A 131 -23.41 13.97 1.38
C GLN A 131 -22.94 15.43 1.50
N GLY A 132 -22.10 15.88 0.57
CA GLY A 132 -21.51 17.22 0.57
C GLY A 132 -20.24 17.37 1.41
N ASP A 133 -19.81 16.33 2.11
CA ASP A 133 -18.58 16.39 2.89
C ASP A 133 -17.34 16.50 2.00
N LYS A 134 -16.34 17.23 2.48
CA LYS A 134 -15.11 17.52 1.71
C LYS A 134 -14.03 16.51 2.02
N LEU A 135 -13.31 16.13 0.98
CA LEU A 135 -12.10 15.31 1.02
C LEU A 135 -10.92 16.17 0.57
N LEU A 136 -9.71 15.63 0.66
CA LEU A 136 -8.48 16.37 0.34
C LEU A 136 -8.47 16.91 -1.09
N ASP A 137 -8.93 16.09 -2.03
CA ASP A 137 -8.91 16.30 -3.47
C ASP A 137 -10.32 16.12 -4.08
N GLY A 138 -11.38 16.30 -3.30
CA GLY A 138 -12.74 16.13 -3.82
C GLY A 138 -13.86 16.42 -2.85
N THR A 139 -15.10 16.20 -3.28
CA THR A 139 -16.31 16.36 -2.47
C THR A 139 -17.30 15.24 -2.76
N ILE A 140 -17.98 14.77 -1.72
CA ILE A 140 -18.96 13.69 -1.83
C ILE A 140 -20.24 14.23 -2.47
N LYS A 141 -20.56 13.77 -3.68
CA LYS A 141 -21.73 14.21 -4.44
C LYS A 141 -23.01 13.54 -3.95
N SER A 142 -22.96 12.22 -3.74
CA SER A 142 -24.09 11.45 -3.22
C SER A 142 -23.65 10.13 -2.62
N ILE A 143 -24.48 9.62 -1.72
CA ILE A 143 -24.31 8.32 -1.06
C ILE A 143 -25.44 7.43 -1.57
N THR A 144 -25.12 6.30 -2.18
CA THR A 144 -26.09 5.30 -2.65
C THR A 144 -26.03 4.07 -1.76
N PRO A 145 -27.03 3.18 -1.75
CA PRO A 145 -26.96 1.94 -0.98
C PRO A 145 -25.79 1.02 -1.39
N GLN A 146 -25.32 1.14 -2.64
CA GLN A 146 -24.22 0.33 -3.17
C GLN A 146 -22.84 0.95 -2.97
N GLY A 147 -22.73 2.26 -2.68
CA GLY A 147 -21.44 2.94 -2.63
C GLY A 147 -21.50 4.46 -2.52
N LEU A 148 -20.37 5.07 -2.85
CA LEU A 148 -20.10 6.50 -2.75
C LEU A 148 -19.82 7.08 -4.14
N ILE A 149 -20.44 8.22 -4.46
CA ILE A 149 -20.12 8.99 -5.68
C ILE A 149 -19.39 10.26 -5.24
N VAL A 150 -18.15 10.40 -5.70
CA VAL A 150 -17.26 11.52 -5.34
C VAL A 150 -16.90 12.30 -6.59
N VAL A 151 -16.87 13.61 -6.50
CA VAL A 151 -16.28 14.47 -7.53
C VAL A 151 -14.87 14.82 -7.07
N GLN A 152 -13.88 14.24 -7.74
CA GLN A 152 -12.46 14.47 -7.50
C GLN A 152 -11.99 15.65 -8.35
N GLU A 153 -11.27 16.59 -7.75
CA GLU A 153 -10.57 17.66 -8.45
C GLU A 153 -9.23 17.14 -8.96
N VAL A 154 -9.05 17.18 -10.28
CA VAL A 154 -7.83 16.70 -10.96
C VAL A 154 -6.94 17.90 -11.23
N ASN A 155 -5.82 17.99 -10.51
CA ASN A 155 -4.82 19.03 -10.69
C ASN A 155 -3.76 18.62 -11.74
N ASP A 156 -4.17 18.53 -13.00
CA ASP A 156 -3.25 18.30 -14.13
C ASP A 156 -3.31 19.51 -15.09
N PRO A 157 -2.20 20.25 -15.29
CA PRO A 157 -2.17 21.43 -16.15
C PRO A 157 -2.45 21.12 -17.64
N LEU A 158 -2.34 19.87 -18.06
CA LEU A 158 -2.61 19.44 -19.45
C LEU A 158 -4.05 18.93 -19.62
N SER A 159 -4.79 18.72 -18.54
CA SER A 159 -6.18 18.23 -18.60
C SER A 159 -7.16 19.40 -18.69
N LEU A 160 -8.01 19.40 -19.72
CA LEU A 160 -9.16 20.32 -19.79
C LEU A 160 -10.21 20.02 -18.69
N VAL A 161 -10.24 18.77 -18.21
CA VAL A 161 -11.20 18.30 -17.21
C VAL A 161 -10.60 18.47 -15.83
N LYS A 162 -11.07 19.49 -15.10
CA LYS A 162 -10.67 19.78 -13.72
C LYS A 162 -11.35 18.88 -12.69
N GLN A 163 -12.43 18.19 -13.06
CA GLN A 163 -13.24 17.40 -12.14
C GLN A 163 -13.62 16.05 -12.75
N ARG A 164 -13.38 14.97 -12.02
CA ARG A 164 -13.72 13.59 -12.39
C ARG A 164 -14.71 13.01 -11.39
N GLU A 165 -15.79 12.41 -11.88
CA GLU A 165 -16.66 11.59 -11.03
C GLU A 165 -16.01 10.22 -10.81
N VAL A 166 -15.79 9.86 -9.55
CA VAL A 166 -15.25 8.57 -9.12
C VAL A 166 -16.29 7.86 -8.29
N ARG A 167 -16.59 6.60 -8.66
CA ARG A 167 -17.53 5.75 -7.92
C ARG A 167 -16.74 4.74 -7.10
N LYS A 168 -16.94 4.75 -5.79
CA LYS A 168 -16.36 3.79 -4.86
C LYS A 168 -17.46 2.87 -4.38
N LEU A 169 -17.41 1.60 -4.78
CA LEU A 169 -18.39 0.61 -4.35
C LEU A 169 -18.08 0.14 -2.93
N LEU A 170 -19.12 -0.35 -2.26
CA LEU A 170 -18.99 -1.01 -0.97
C LEU A 170 -18.07 -2.22 -1.10
N ARG A 171 -17.07 -2.32 -0.22
CA ARG A 171 -16.18 -3.49 -0.17
C ARG A 171 -16.99 -4.68 0.36
N SER A 172 -17.17 -5.72 -0.46
CA SER A 172 -17.75 -6.96 0.04
C SER A 172 -16.81 -7.59 1.07
N LEU A 173 -17.38 -8.24 2.07
CA LEU A 173 -16.59 -8.93 3.12
C LEU A 173 -15.72 -10.07 2.55
N GLU A 174 -16.01 -10.51 1.33
CA GLU A 174 -15.31 -11.58 0.61
C GLU A 174 -13.91 -11.17 0.13
N ASP A 175 -13.71 -9.88 -0.13
CA ASP A 175 -12.43 -9.30 -0.61
C ASP A 175 -11.42 -9.01 0.52
N ALA A 176 -11.81 -9.28 1.78
CA ALA A 176 -11.00 -8.98 2.97
C ALA A 176 -10.19 -10.19 3.50
N LYS A 177 -9.96 -11.20 2.66
CA LYS A 177 -9.34 -12.48 3.05
C LYS A 177 -7.89 -12.63 2.58
#